data_AF-A0A955D2S0-F1
#
_entry.id   AF-A0A955D2S0-F1
#
_cell.length_a   1.000
_cell.length_b   1.000
_cell.length_c   1.000
_cell.angle_alpha   90.00
_cell.angle_beta   90.00
_cell.angle_gamma   90.00
#
_symmetry.space_group_name_H-M   'P 1'
#
loop_
_entity.id
_entity.type
_entity.pdbx_description
1 polymer ?
#
loop_
_entity_poly.entity_id
_entity_poly.type
_entity_poly.pdbx_seq_one_letter_code
_entity_poly.pdbx_strand_id
1 'polypeptide(L)'
;SHVQKGYEMVIGNLDASAAIVVLDHHQSWDGHGFPEHGHFGAEPAPRHGHDIHVFARIVAAADAYDRLLHRVDGGTWPRVRAMNTLLNSPLNGRFDPVVLAVMPVVAPPYPPGSQITLSDGQRAFVLDWDAEAPCRPVVVPMKDPKDGMPPNADGHDAPAESIDLRVRPDLLIVEQDGQDVAADNFEFAYRKALLDARSRSDACGDVQPTSPPGSLERAA
;
A
#
# COMPACT_ATOMS: atom_id res chain seq x y z
N SER A 1 18.91 -18.64 -4.05
CA SER A 1 17.64 -18.00 -4.50
C SER A 1 17.92 -16.99 -5.63
N HIS A 2 16.93 -16.36 -6.25
CA HIS A 2 17.20 -15.32 -7.28
C HIS A 2 17.87 -14.08 -6.69
N VAL A 3 17.55 -13.73 -5.45
CA VAL A 3 18.12 -12.57 -4.75
C VAL A 3 19.63 -12.71 -4.49
N GLN A 4 20.11 -13.91 -4.13
CA GLN A 4 21.54 -14.21 -4.02
C GLN A 4 22.26 -14.09 -5.38
N LYS A 5 21.71 -14.76 -6.41
CA LYS A 5 22.28 -14.70 -7.77
C LYS A 5 22.30 -13.27 -8.30
N GLY A 6 21.22 -12.52 -8.09
CA GLY A 6 21.13 -11.11 -8.47
C GLY A 6 22.16 -10.26 -7.76
N TYR A 7 22.34 -10.44 -6.45
CA TYR A 7 23.37 -9.75 -5.67
C TYR A 7 24.77 -10.03 -6.21
N GLU A 8 25.12 -11.30 -6.46
CA GLU A 8 26.41 -11.71 -7.02
C GLU A 8 26.69 -11.07 -8.39
N MET A 9 25.65 -10.84 -9.20
CA MET A 9 25.80 -10.18 -10.51
C MET A 9 26.07 -8.68 -10.41
N VAL A 10 25.54 -8.00 -9.39
CA VAL A 10 25.57 -6.53 -9.30
C VAL A 10 26.57 -5.99 -8.28
N ILE A 11 27.02 -6.81 -7.33
CA ILE A 11 27.96 -6.38 -6.31
C ILE A 11 29.29 -5.93 -6.94
N GLY A 12 29.76 -4.74 -6.55
CA GLY A 12 30.95 -4.09 -7.15
C GLY A 12 30.68 -3.32 -8.45
N ASN A 13 29.51 -3.51 -9.08
CA ASN A 13 29.08 -2.77 -10.28
C ASN A 13 28.01 -1.71 -9.97
N LEU A 14 27.23 -1.89 -8.90
CA LEU A 14 26.27 -0.92 -8.38
C LEU A 14 26.68 -0.42 -7.00
N ASP A 15 26.06 0.67 -6.56
CA ASP A 15 26.14 1.12 -5.18
C ASP A 15 25.78 -0.01 -4.21
N ALA A 16 26.51 -0.09 -3.09
CA ALA A 16 26.29 -1.14 -2.08
C ALA A 16 24.83 -1.16 -1.57
N SER A 17 24.19 0.01 -1.50
CA SER A 17 22.78 0.15 -1.12
C SER A 17 21.81 -0.42 -2.16
N ALA A 18 22.14 -0.37 -3.45
CA ALA A 18 21.35 -1.01 -4.49
C ALA A 18 21.56 -2.52 -4.51
N ALA A 19 22.82 -2.97 -4.35
CA ALA A 19 23.12 -4.39 -4.24
C ALA A 19 22.41 -5.02 -3.03
N ILE A 20 22.46 -4.41 -1.85
CA ILE A 20 21.77 -4.95 -0.67
C ILE A 20 20.25 -5.03 -0.84
N VAL A 21 19.63 -4.09 -1.56
CA VAL A 21 18.20 -4.18 -1.91
C VAL A 21 17.92 -5.41 -2.76
N VAL A 22 18.77 -5.73 -3.74
CA VAL A 22 18.63 -6.95 -4.54
C VAL A 22 18.70 -8.20 -3.67
N LEU A 23 19.58 -8.22 -2.67
CA LEU A 23 19.71 -9.35 -1.74
C LEU A 23 18.53 -9.45 -0.75
N ASP A 24 18.03 -8.31 -0.27
CA ASP A 24 17.15 -8.24 0.92
C ASP A 24 15.68 -7.94 0.64
N HIS A 25 15.24 -7.69 -0.60
CA HIS A 25 13.83 -7.36 -0.87
C HIS A 25 12.82 -8.49 -0.57
N HIS A 26 13.28 -9.70 -0.22
CA HIS A 26 12.44 -10.79 0.29
C HIS A 26 12.67 -11.09 1.78
N GLN A 27 13.47 -10.28 2.47
CA GLN A 27 13.48 -10.29 3.93
C GLN A 27 12.13 -9.78 4.44
N SER A 28 11.70 -10.32 5.57
CA SER A 28 10.43 -9.95 6.21
C SER A 28 10.73 -9.30 7.55
N TRP A 29 9.98 -8.26 7.89
CA TRP A 29 10.14 -7.53 9.15
C TRP A 29 10.07 -8.43 10.38
N ASP A 30 9.19 -9.44 10.36
CA ASP A 30 9.01 -10.47 11.38
C ASP A 30 10.10 -11.57 11.41
N GLY A 31 11.08 -11.52 10.50
CA GLY A 31 12.19 -12.48 10.42
C GLY A 31 11.87 -13.79 9.69
N HIS A 32 10.68 -13.94 9.11
CA HIS A 32 10.33 -15.11 8.29
C HIS A 32 10.69 -14.92 6.80
N GLY A 33 11.67 -14.06 6.52
CA GLY A 33 12.14 -13.73 5.19
C GLY A 33 13.17 -14.71 4.63
N PHE A 34 13.68 -14.40 3.44
CA PHE A 34 14.79 -15.14 2.83
C PHE A 34 15.63 -14.21 1.94
N PRO A 35 16.91 -14.54 1.68
CA PRO A 35 17.63 -15.75 2.08
C PRO A 35 18.31 -15.58 3.45
N GLU A 36 18.80 -16.68 4.01
CA GLU A 36 19.75 -16.62 5.12
C GLU A 36 21.09 -16.10 4.61
N HIS A 37 21.63 -15.07 5.26
CA HIS A 37 23.00 -14.60 5.04
C HIS A 37 23.50 -13.87 6.28
N GLY A 38 24.82 -13.88 6.47
CA GLY A 38 25.45 -13.38 7.69
C GLY A 38 26.62 -12.45 7.38
N HIS A 39 26.96 -11.62 8.36
CA HIS A 39 28.23 -10.92 8.37
C HIS A 39 29.36 -11.90 8.73
N PHE A 40 30.61 -11.51 8.46
CA PHE A 40 31.77 -12.36 8.71
C PHE A 40 31.83 -12.80 10.19
N GLY A 41 31.80 -14.11 10.44
CA GLY A 41 31.87 -14.68 11.79
C GLY A 41 30.53 -14.93 12.50
N ALA A 42 29.39 -14.73 11.82
CA ALA A 42 28.07 -15.13 12.31
C ALA A 42 27.48 -16.25 11.43
N GLU A 43 26.69 -17.14 12.04
CA GLU A 43 25.89 -18.12 11.29
C GLU A 43 24.87 -17.39 10.38
N PRO A 44 24.69 -17.83 9.12
CA PRO A 44 23.67 -17.26 8.25
C PRO A 44 22.27 -17.37 8.88
N ALA A 45 21.52 -16.27 8.85
CA ALA A 45 20.12 -16.24 9.30
C ALA A 45 19.34 -15.22 8.45
N PRO A 46 17.99 -15.29 8.41
CA PRO A 46 17.20 -14.24 7.81
C PRO A 46 17.35 -12.94 8.61
N ARG A 47 17.23 -11.80 7.94
CA ARG A 47 17.24 -10.49 8.60
C ARG A 47 15.83 -10.13 9.04
N HIS A 48 15.72 -9.37 10.13
CA HIS A 48 14.46 -8.90 10.67
C HIS A 48 14.55 -7.46 11.16
N GLY A 49 13.41 -6.79 11.33
CA GLY A 49 13.34 -5.44 11.86
C GLY A 49 14.32 -4.46 11.21
N HIS A 50 15.14 -3.81 12.03
CA HIS A 50 16.10 -2.79 11.60
C HIS A 50 17.37 -3.35 10.97
N ASP A 51 17.63 -4.67 11.06
CA ASP A 51 18.78 -5.29 10.39
C ASP A 51 18.59 -5.37 8.88
N ILE A 52 17.35 -5.21 8.41
CA ILE A 52 17.00 -5.05 7.00
C ILE A 52 17.24 -3.59 6.60
N HIS A 53 18.06 -3.40 5.56
CA HIS A 53 18.34 -2.07 5.03
C HIS A 53 17.03 -1.32 4.69
N VAL A 54 16.93 -0.03 5.05
CA VAL A 54 15.67 0.74 4.91
C VAL A 54 15.11 0.74 3.48
N PHE A 55 15.98 0.80 2.47
CA PHE A 55 15.56 0.70 1.07
C PHE A 55 14.98 -0.67 0.72
N ALA A 56 15.48 -1.76 1.31
CA ALA A 56 14.91 -3.08 1.08
C ALA A 56 13.53 -3.20 1.74
N ARG A 57 13.33 -2.60 2.93
CA ARG A 57 12.02 -2.51 3.59
C ARG A 57 10.99 -1.75 2.73
N ILE A 58 11.41 -0.63 2.13
CA ILE A 58 10.57 0.15 1.21
C ILE A 58 10.22 -0.66 -0.05
N VAL A 59 11.24 -1.28 -0.67
CA VAL A 59 11.05 -2.06 -1.90
C VAL A 59 10.17 -3.29 -1.65
N ALA A 60 10.29 -3.96 -0.50
CA ALA A 60 9.44 -5.09 -0.16
C ALA A 60 7.95 -4.71 -0.13
N ALA A 61 7.60 -3.58 0.50
CA ALA A 61 6.22 -3.09 0.52
C ALA A 61 5.75 -2.63 -0.86
N ALA A 62 6.60 -1.93 -1.62
CA ALA A 62 6.29 -1.48 -2.97
C ALA A 62 6.08 -2.64 -3.95
N ASP A 63 6.96 -3.65 -3.94
CA ASP A 63 6.85 -4.86 -4.77
C ASP A 63 5.58 -5.66 -4.43
N ALA A 64 5.25 -5.79 -3.14
CA ALA A 64 4.01 -6.44 -2.73
C ALA A 64 2.77 -5.67 -3.21
N TYR A 65 2.76 -4.35 -3.07
CA TYR A 65 1.67 -3.50 -3.56
C TYR A 65 1.52 -3.59 -5.09
N ASP A 66 2.63 -3.52 -5.82
CA ASP A 66 2.65 -3.63 -7.28
C ASP A 66 2.12 -4.98 -7.77
N ARG A 67 2.48 -6.09 -7.11
CA ARG A 67 1.93 -7.43 -7.41
C ARG A 67 0.44 -7.56 -7.14
N LEU A 68 -0.07 -6.83 -6.13
CA LEU A 68 -1.51 -6.79 -5.85
C LEU A 68 -2.25 -6.01 -6.94
N LEU A 69 -1.67 -4.91 -7.42
CA LEU A 69 -2.21 -4.15 -8.54
C LEU A 69 -2.16 -4.95 -9.83
N HIS A 70 -0.99 -5.47 -10.21
CA HIS A 70 -0.71 -6.12 -11.48
C HIS A 70 -0.58 -7.62 -11.31
N ARG A 71 -1.73 -8.30 -11.37
CA ARG A 71 -1.80 -9.72 -11.06
C ARG A 71 -1.21 -10.56 -12.18
N VAL A 72 -0.68 -11.72 -11.79
CA VAL A 72 -0.07 -12.70 -12.71
C VAL A 72 -1.06 -13.21 -13.76
N ASP A 73 -2.36 -13.17 -13.47
CA ASP A 73 -3.43 -13.53 -14.41
C ASP A 73 -3.75 -12.40 -15.43
N GLY A 74 -2.99 -11.30 -15.41
CA GLY A 74 -3.17 -10.14 -16.30
C GLY A 74 -4.27 -9.17 -15.84
N GLY A 75 -4.97 -9.47 -14.74
CA GLY A 75 -5.96 -8.58 -14.16
C GLY A 75 -5.31 -7.42 -13.40
N THR A 76 -5.99 -6.26 -13.38
CA THR A 76 -5.59 -5.11 -12.55
C THR A 76 -6.59 -4.89 -11.43
N TRP A 77 -6.16 -5.02 -10.18
CA TRP A 77 -7.02 -4.68 -9.04
C TRP A 77 -7.16 -3.17 -8.87
N PRO A 78 -8.32 -2.69 -8.37
CA PRO A 78 -8.47 -1.33 -7.91
C PRO A 78 -7.44 -1.02 -6.82
N ARG A 79 -6.92 0.21 -6.82
CA ARG A 79 -5.90 0.66 -5.87
C ARG A 79 -6.36 0.53 -4.42
N VAL A 80 -7.62 0.84 -4.15
CA VAL A 80 -8.24 0.67 -2.83
C VAL A 80 -8.20 -0.78 -2.35
N ARG A 81 -8.50 -1.76 -3.21
CA ARG A 81 -8.44 -3.19 -2.89
C ARG A 81 -7.02 -3.63 -2.56
N ALA A 82 -6.06 -3.25 -3.42
CA ALA A 82 -4.65 -3.57 -3.21
C ALA A 82 -4.13 -2.95 -1.90
N MET A 83 -4.47 -1.70 -1.62
CA MET A 83 -4.06 -1.01 -0.39
C MET A 83 -4.70 -1.64 0.85
N ASN A 84 -6.01 -1.91 0.81
CA ASN A 84 -6.72 -2.57 1.90
C ASN A 84 -6.10 -3.95 2.21
N THR A 85 -5.83 -4.74 1.16
CA THR A 85 -5.18 -6.05 1.30
C THR A 85 -3.79 -5.93 1.91
N LEU A 86 -2.99 -4.96 1.46
CA LEU A 86 -1.65 -4.74 2.01
C LEU A 86 -1.68 -4.39 3.51
N LEU A 87 -2.61 -3.53 3.92
CA LEU A 87 -2.71 -3.05 5.31
C LEU A 87 -3.34 -4.07 6.27
N ASN A 88 -4.37 -4.77 5.80
CA ASN A 88 -5.25 -5.58 6.66
C ASN A 88 -5.10 -7.10 6.46
N SER A 89 -4.22 -7.57 5.56
CA SER A 89 -3.96 -9.01 5.46
C SER A 89 -3.12 -9.52 6.64
N PRO A 90 -3.18 -10.83 6.94
CA PRO A 90 -2.29 -11.47 7.91
C PRO A 90 -0.80 -11.34 7.59
N LEU A 91 -0.45 -10.91 6.37
CA LEU A 91 0.92 -10.72 5.92
C LEU A 91 1.50 -9.35 6.32
N ASN A 92 0.72 -8.47 6.96
CA ASN A 92 1.18 -7.12 7.31
C ASN A 92 2.42 -7.12 8.23
N GLY A 93 2.60 -8.16 9.06
CA GLY A 93 3.77 -8.36 9.91
C GLY A 93 5.08 -8.55 9.15
N ARG A 94 5.01 -8.86 7.84
CA ARG A 94 6.18 -8.99 6.97
C ARG A 94 6.77 -7.64 6.56
N PHE A 95 6.03 -6.56 6.69
CA PHE A 95 6.47 -5.25 6.25
C PHE A 95 6.78 -4.35 7.44
N ASP A 96 7.70 -3.42 7.23
CA ASP A 96 7.99 -2.41 8.24
C ASP A 96 6.72 -1.60 8.55
N PRO A 97 6.30 -1.54 9.82
CA PRO A 97 5.07 -0.84 10.20
C PRO A 97 5.09 0.65 9.84
N VAL A 98 6.26 1.30 9.85
CA VAL A 98 6.42 2.71 9.48
C VAL A 98 6.24 2.87 7.97
N VAL A 99 6.81 1.97 7.18
CA VAL A 99 6.64 1.97 5.72
C VAL A 99 5.17 1.76 5.36
N LEU A 100 4.51 0.75 5.96
CA LEU A 100 3.08 0.50 5.76
C LEU A 100 2.21 1.71 6.08
N ALA A 101 2.49 2.41 7.19
CA ALA A 101 1.73 3.60 7.59
C ALA A 101 1.86 4.75 6.57
N VAL A 102 2.91 4.78 5.76
CA VAL A 102 3.13 5.81 4.73
C VAL A 102 2.53 5.42 3.37
N MET A 103 2.25 4.13 3.15
CA MET A 103 1.76 3.63 1.84
C MET A 103 0.51 4.37 1.32
N PRO A 104 -0.56 4.60 2.11
CA PRO A 104 -1.74 5.34 1.63
C PRO A 104 -1.45 6.81 1.30
N VAL A 105 -0.35 7.36 1.80
CA VAL A 105 0.03 8.76 1.57
C VAL A 105 0.74 8.92 0.23
N VAL A 106 1.57 7.94 -0.15
CA VAL A 106 2.33 7.97 -1.40
C VAL A 106 1.56 7.34 -2.57
N ALA A 107 0.66 6.40 -2.27
CA ALA A 107 -0.18 5.71 -3.24
C ALA A 107 -1.63 5.72 -2.74
N PRO A 108 -2.34 6.88 -2.82
CA PRO A 108 -3.69 6.97 -2.32
C PRO A 108 -4.61 5.95 -3.02
N PRO A 109 -5.57 5.35 -2.27
CA PRO A 109 -6.50 4.38 -2.82
C PRO A 109 -7.38 4.99 -3.92
N TYR A 110 -7.65 6.29 -3.82
CA TYR A 110 -8.38 7.09 -4.81
C TYR A 110 -7.56 8.34 -5.16
N PRO A 111 -6.64 8.26 -6.15
CA PRO A 111 -5.85 9.42 -6.56
C PRO A 111 -6.71 10.48 -7.28
N PRO A 112 -6.30 11.76 -7.25
CA PRO A 112 -6.91 12.80 -8.09
C PRO A 112 -7.00 12.38 -9.57
N GLY A 113 -8.16 12.63 -10.16
CA GLY A 113 -8.51 12.22 -11.52
C GLY A 113 -9.17 10.85 -11.65
N SER A 114 -9.24 10.03 -10.59
CA SER A 114 -9.99 8.77 -10.63
C SER A 114 -11.48 8.98 -10.88
N GLN A 115 -12.06 8.14 -11.74
CA GLN A 115 -13.51 8.08 -11.94
C GLN A 115 -14.12 7.08 -10.96
N ILE A 116 -15.18 7.51 -10.28
CA ILE A 116 -15.86 6.73 -9.25
C ILE A 116 -17.38 6.77 -9.41
N THR A 117 -18.05 5.81 -8.78
CA THR A 117 -19.50 5.85 -8.54
C THR A 117 -19.76 5.82 -7.05
N LEU A 118 -20.62 6.73 -6.58
CA LEU A 118 -21.06 6.83 -5.20
C LEU A 118 -22.24 5.88 -4.93
N SER A 119 -22.50 5.58 -3.66
CA SER A 119 -23.55 4.67 -3.21
C SER A 119 -24.98 5.09 -3.56
N ASP A 120 -25.19 6.36 -3.91
CA ASP A 120 -26.45 6.89 -4.44
C ASP A 120 -26.58 6.76 -5.97
N GLY A 121 -25.58 6.18 -6.62
CA GLY A 121 -25.50 6.00 -8.08
C GLY A 121 -24.87 7.17 -8.82
N GLN A 122 -24.48 8.25 -8.13
CA GLN A 122 -23.86 9.41 -8.77
C GLN A 122 -22.43 9.09 -9.21
N ARG A 123 -22.10 9.37 -10.48
CA ARG A 123 -20.73 9.30 -10.99
C ARG A 123 -19.98 10.59 -10.66
N ALA A 124 -18.71 10.48 -10.30
CA ALA A 124 -17.88 11.63 -9.94
C ALA A 124 -16.40 11.42 -10.30
N PHE A 125 -15.63 12.50 -10.29
CA PHE A 125 -14.18 12.47 -10.34
C PHE A 125 -13.58 12.87 -9.00
N VAL A 126 -12.47 12.25 -8.63
CA VAL A 126 -11.70 12.65 -7.45
C VAL A 126 -10.92 13.93 -7.75
N LEU A 127 -11.07 14.95 -6.91
CA LEU A 127 -10.34 16.22 -7.02
C LEU A 127 -9.12 16.27 -6.11
N ASP A 128 -9.30 15.84 -4.86
CA ASP A 128 -8.29 15.91 -3.83
C ASP A 128 -8.50 14.80 -2.79
N TRP A 129 -7.49 14.53 -1.98
CA TRP A 129 -7.53 13.48 -0.96
C TRP A 129 -6.84 13.94 0.33
N ASP A 130 -7.15 13.28 1.43
CA ASP A 130 -6.56 13.55 2.73
C ASP A 130 -5.94 12.27 3.30
N ALA A 131 -4.69 12.34 3.74
CA ALA A 131 -4.00 11.24 4.40
C ALA A 131 -4.68 10.78 5.70
N GLU A 132 -5.42 11.65 6.37
CA GLU A 132 -6.20 11.30 7.57
C GLU A 132 -7.54 10.62 7.24
N ALA A 133 -7.95 10.55 5.97
CA ALA A 133 -9.15 9.85 5.52
C ALA A 133 -9.04 9.45 4.03
N PRO A 134 -8.12 8.55 3.64
CA PRO A 134 -7.76 8.31 2.25
C PRO A 134 -8.90 7.71 1.40
N CYS A 135 -9.87 7.03 2.03
CA CYS A 135 -11.08 6.53 1.37
C CYS A 135 -12.24 7.55 1.31
N ARG A 136 -12.03 8.78 1.80
CA ARG A 136 -13.02 9.88 1.81
C ARG A 136 -12.47 11.12 1.08
N PRO A 137 -12.15 11.02 -0.22
CA PRO A 137 -11.64 12.15 -0.98
C PRO A 137 -12.68 13.27 -1.17
N VAL A 138 -12.22 14.42 -1.65
CA VAL A 138 -13.07 15.45 -2.23
C VAL A 138 -13.34 15.09 -3.69
N VAL A 139 -14.62 15.10 -4.08
CA VAL A 139 -15.06 14.65 -5.40
C VAL A 139 -15.90 15.71 -6.11
N VAL A 140 -15.94 15.67 -7.43
CA VAL A 140 -16.83 16.51 -8.24
C VAL A 140 -17.78 15.63 -9.03
N PRO A 141 -19.11 15.80 -8.87
CA PRO A 141 -20.08 15.10 -9.68
C PRO A 141 -19.84 15.28 -11.18
N MET A 142 -19.94 14.19 -11.92
CA MET A 142 -19.95 14.25 -13.37
C MET A 142 -21.34 14.70 -13.83
N LYS A 143 -21.40 15.80 -14.58
CA LYS A 143 -22.64 16.24 -15.24
C LYS A 143 -22.87 15.37 -16.48
N ASP A 144 -24.09 14.89 -16.69
CA ASP A 144 -24.42 14.22 -17.94
C ASP A 144 -24.37 15.27 -19.06
N PRO A 145 -23.76 15.00 -20.24
CA PRO A 145 -23.74 15.95 -21.35
C PRO A 145 -25.13 16.44 -21.77
N LYS A 146 -26.19 15.70 -21.40
CA LYS A 146 -27.59 16.02 -21.68
C LYS A 146 -28.23 16.98 -20.67
N ASP A 147 -27.66 17.13 -19.49
CA ASP A 147 -28.29 17.92 -18.43
C ASP A 147 -28.18 19.44 -18.68
N GLY A 148 -27.28 19.85 -19.58
CA GLY A 148 -27.00 21.26 -19.84
C GLY A 148 -26.41 21.98 -18.62
N MET A 149 -25.56 22.98 -18.85
CA MET A 149 -25.08 23.81 -17.74
C MET A 149 -26.14 24.89 -17.45
N PRO A 150 -26.61 25.08 -16.19
CA PRO A 150 -27.24 26.33 -15.86
C PRO A 150 -26.19 27.44 -16.02
N PRO A 151 -26.46 28.50 -16.80
CA PRO A 151 -25.50 29.59 -16.98
C PRO A 151 -25.28 30.29 -15.63
N ASN A 152 -24.02 30.66 -15.32
CA ASN A 152 -23.77 31.65 -14.27
C ASN A 152 -24.43 32.98 -14.66
N ALA A 153 -24.60 33.87 -13.67
CA ALA A 153 -25.14 35.23 -13.86
C ALA A 153 -24.38 36.06 -14.92
N ASP A 154 -23.15 35.66 -15.21
CA ASP A 154 -22.16 36.26 -16.12
C ASP A 154 -22.00 35.48 -17.44
N GLY A 155 -22.84 34.46 -17.70
CA GLY A 155 -22.89 33.73 -18.98
C GLY A 155 -21.77 32.71 -19.18
N HIS A 156 -20.94 32.48 -18.16
CA HIS A 156 -19.95 31.40 -18.11
C HIS A 156 -20.51 30.17 -17.38
N ASP A 157 -19.96 28.99 -17.70
CA ASP A 157 -20.37 27.73 -17.10
C ASP A 157 -20.03 27.67 -15.60
N ALA A 158 -21.03 27.39 -14.74
CA ALA A 158 -20.84 27.18 -13.30
C ALA A 158 -19.99 25.93 -13.02
N PRO A 159 -18.86 26.01 -12.30
CA PRO A 159 -18.17 24.80 -11.87
C PRO A 159 -19.13 23.94 -11.03
N ALA A 160 -19.12 22.63 -11.27
CA ALA A 160 -19.87 21.70 -10.43
C ALA A 160 -19.37 21.81 -8.98
N GLU A 161 -20.29 21.92 -8.02
CA GLU A 161 -19.94 22.00 -6.61
C GLU A 161 -19.25 20.70 -6.17
N SER A 162 -18.09 20.83 -5.53
CA SER A 162 -17.34 19.70 -5.00
C SER A 162 -18.00 19.17 -3.72
N ILE A 163 -18.00 17.85 -3.56
CA ILE A 163 -18.49 17.15 -2.38
C ILE A 163 -17.28 16.65 -1.59
N ASP A 164 -17.14 17.08 -0.35
CA ASP A 164 -16.19 16.49 0.59
C ASP A 164 -16.81 15.26 1.27
N LEU A 165 -16.32 14.06 0.95
CA LEU A 165 -16.88 12.82 1.48
C LEU A 165 -16.62 12.63 2.98
N ARG A 166 -15.72 13.41 3.60
CA ARG A 166 -15.50 13.38 5.06
C ARG A 166 -16.68 13.96 5.84
N VAL A 167 -17.38 14.93 5.25
CA VAL A 167 -18.59 15.54 5.85
C VAL A 167 -19.90 14.92 5.34
N ARG A 168 -19.81 13.96 4.42
CA ARG A 168 -20.92 13.18 3.85
C ARG A 168 -20.72 11.68 4.10
N PRO A 169 -20.81 11.22 5.37
CA PRO A 169 -20.55 9.82 5.71
C PRO A 169 -21.55 8.85 5.08
N ASP A 170 -22.72 9.35 4.67
CA ASP A 170 -23.79 8.65 3.96
C ASP A 170 -23.41 8.25 2.52
N LEU A 171 -22.40 8.90 1.94
CA LEU A 171 -21.92 8.62 0.59
C LEU A 171 -20.62 7.80 0.66
N LEU A 172 -20.65 6.61 0.06
CA LEU A 172 -19.50 5.71 -0.07
C LEU A 172 -19.12 5.56 -1.53
N ILE A 173 -17.83 5.37 -1.79
CA ILE A 173 -17.37 4.98 -3.12
C ILE A 173 -17.64 3.48 -3.28
N VAL A 174 -18.48 3.12 -4.24
CA VAL A 174 -18.88 1.72 -4.49
C VAL A 174 -18.29 1.16 -5.77
N GLU A 175 -17.84 2.02 -6.69
CA GLU A 175 -17.17 1.62 -7.92
C GLU A 175 -16.00 2.56 -8.21
N GLN A 176 -14.91 2.00 -8.73
CA GLN A 176 -13.79 2.75 -9.29
C GLN A 176 -13.41 2.14 -10.64
N ASP A 177 -13.32 2.97 -11.68
CA ASP A 177 -12.91 2.55 -13.04
C ASP A 177 -13.68 1.31 -13.56
N GLY A 178 -14.99 1.23 -13.24
CA GLY A 178 -15.87 0.12 -13.63
C GLY A 178 -15.74 -1.17 -12.80
N GLN A 179 -14.99 -1.15 -11.70
CA GLN A 179 -14.87 -2.28 -10.78
C GLN A 179 -15.55 -1.96 -9.45
N ASP A 180 -16.35 -2.90 -8.94
CA ASP A 180 -16.92 -2.82 -7.59
C ASP A 180 -15.81 -2.78 -6.54
N VAL A 181 -15.87 -1.77 -5.66
CA VAL A 181 -14.95 -1.53 -4.55
C VAL A 181 -15.67 -1.27 -3.21
N ALA A 182 -16.98 -1.55 -3.13
CA ALA A 182 -17.78 -1.19 -1.95
C ALA A 182 -17.21 -1.78 -0.65
N ALA A 183 -16.73 -3.03 -0.72
CA ALA A 183 -16.15 -3.76 0.40
C ALA A 183 -14.66 -3.44 0.66
N ASP A 184 -14.02 -2.68 -0.23
CA ASP A 184 -12.57 -2.43 -0.16
C ASP A 184 -12.22 -1.16 0.61
N ASN A 185 -13.19 -0.27 0.84
CA ASN A 185 -12.99 0.95 1.62
C ASN A 185 -12.57 0.62 3.06
N PHE A 186 -11.62 1.39 3.59
CA PHE A 186 -11.09 1.21 4.94
C PHE A 186 -10.94 2.55 5.66
N GLU A 187 -11.07 2.49 6.98
CA GLU A 187 -10.77 3.62 7.87
C GLU A 187 -9.27 3.69 8.15
N PHE A 188 -8.70 4.89 8.09
CA PHE A 188 -7.28 5.10 8.29
C PHE A 188 -7.02 6.53 8.78
N ALA A 189 -6.21 6.67 9.83
CA ALA A 189 -5.79 7.96 10.36
C ALA A 189 -4.26 8.00 10.37
N TYR A 190 -3.66 8.74 9.44
CA TYR A 190 -2.23 8.72 9.17
C TYR A 190 -1.38 9.05 10.40
N ARG A 191 -1.65 10.14 11.11
CA ARG A 191 -0.88 10.51 12.31
C ARG A 191 -0.91 9.42 13.38
N LYS A 192 -2.09 8.85 13.65
CA LYS A 192 -2.24 7.77 14.62
C LYS A 192 -1.49 6.53 14.16
N ALA A 193 -1.67 6.12 12.90
CA ALA A 193 -1.01 4.96 12.32
C ALA A 193 0.52 5.09 12.38
N LEU A 194 1.06 6.28 12.10
CA LEU A 194 2.49 6.55 12.16
C LEU A 194 3.04 6.52 13.60
N LEU A 195 2.31 7.07 14.58
CA LEU A 195 2.69 7.01 15.99
C LEU A 195 2.69 5.58 16.53
N ASP A 196 1.65 4.82 16.20
CA ASP A 196 1.54 3.41 16.58
C ASP A 196 2.65 2.58 15.90
N ALA A 197 2.95 2.89 14.63
CA ALA A 197 4.00 2.21 13.87
C ALA A 197 5.39 2.45 14.43
N ARG A 198 5.71 3.69 14.84
CA ARG A 198 6.99 4.02 15.49
C ARG A 198 7.14 3.24 16.80
N SER A 199 6.10 3.25 17.63
CA SER A 199 6.08 2.47 18.88
C SER A 199 6.32 0.97 18.64
N ARG A 200 5.70 0.38 17.62
CA ARG A 200 5.94 -1.03 17.23
C ARG A 200 7.34 -1.26 16.66
N SER A 201 7.85 -0.32 15.89
CA SER A 201 9.19 -0.40 15.29
C SER A 201 10.26 -0.45 16.38
N ASP A 202 10.12 0.41 17.40
CA ASP A 202 11.05 0.49 18.53
C ASP A 202 10.99 -0.78 19.41
N ALA A 203 9.81 -1.37 19.61
CA ALA A 203 9.65 -2.62 20.37
C ALA A 203 10.25 -3.86 19.67
N CYS A 204 10.46 -3.82 18.35
CA CYS A 204 11.01 -4.94 17.58
C CYS A 204 12.52 -5.15 17.83
N GLY A 205 13.23 -4.14 18.37
CA GLY A 205 14.64 -4.28 18.75
C GLY A 205 14.90 -5.30 19.87
N ASP A 206 13.85 -5.73 20.57
CA ASP A 206 13.93 -6.64 21.74
C ASP A 206 13.40 -8.06 21.47
N VAL A 207 12.88 -8.36 20.27
CA VAL A 207 12.24 -9.65 20.00
C VAL A 207 13.22 -10.61 19.30
N GLN A 208 13.69 -11.61 20.05
CA GLN A 208 14.40 -12.76 19.47
C GLN A 208 13.44 -13.52 18.53
N PRO A 209 13.90 -14.02 17.37
CA PRO A 209 13.06 -14.84 16.49
C PRO A 209 12.56 -16.05 17.27
N THR A 210 11.24 -16.14 17.45
CA THR A 210 10.64 -17.33 18.03
C THR A 210 10.77 -18.47 17.03
N SER A 211 11.11 -19.66 17.53
CA SER A 211 11.29 -20.86 16.72
C SER A 211 10.08 -21.09 15.81
N PRO A 212 10.28 -21.53 14.55
CA PRO A 212 9.17 -21.84 13.66
C PRO A 212 8.28 -22.93 14.28
N PRO A 213 6.95 -22.90 14.08
CA PRO A 213 6.10 -24.01 14.48
C PRO A 213 6.58 -25.27 13.78
N GLY A 214 6.74 -26.34 14.57
CA GLY A 214 7.35 -27.60 14.16
C GLY A 214 6.85 -28.09 12.81
N SER A 215 7.80 -28.53 11.99
CA SER A 215 7.59 -29.24 10.74
C SER A 215 6.49 -30.29 10.90
N LEU A 216 5.34 -30.05 10.28
CA LEU A 216 4.37 -31.10 10.03
C LEU A 216 5.06 -32.13 9.13
N GLU A 217 5.19 -33.33 9.68
CA GLU A 217 5.70 -34.52 9.00
C GLU A 217 5.04 -34.67 7.63
N ARG A 218 5.89 -34.91 6.64
CA ARG A 218 5.49 -35.46 5.35
C ARG A 218 4.67 -36.74 5.59
N ALA A 219 3.42 -36.75 5.16
CA ALA A 219 2.69 -37.98 4.88
C ALA A 219 2.48 -38.07 3.37
N ALA A 220 3.01 -39.18 2.83
CA ALA A 220 2.85 -39.81 1.51
C ALA A 220 2.10 -39.07 0.40
#